data_AF-A0A938JQ58-F1
#
_entry.id   AF-A0A938JQ58-F1
#
_cell.length_a   1.000
_cell.length_b   1.000
_cell.length_c   1.000
_cell.angle_alpha   90.00
_cell.angle_beta   90.00
_cell.angle_gamma   90.00
#
_symmetry.space_group_name_H-M   'P 1'
#
loop_
_entity.id
_entity.type
_entity.pdbx_description
1 polymer ?
#
loop_
_entity_poly.entity_id
_entity_poly.type
_entity_poly.pdbx_seq_one_letter_code
_entity_poly.pdbx_strand_id
1 'polypeptide(L)'
;SDWAQIVGSEVAEHATPITLFEGKLTIQTSSTAWSTQLRLIQSELLKTIRKSSPGALVDELVIMGPHAPSWKRGLRTIRGAKGVRDTFG
;
A
#
# COMPACT_ATOMS: atom_id res chain seq x y z
N SER A 1 -10.71 14.77 9.04
CA SER A 1 -9.56 14.18 9.78
C SER A 1 -9.85 12.75 10.20
N ASP A 2 -10.52 11.98 9.34
CA ASP A 2 -11.25 10.77 9.76
C ASP A 2 -10.52 9.47 9.37
N TRP A 3 -9.46 9.57 8.56
CA TRP A 3 -8.67 8.43 8.11
C TRP A 3 -8.12 7.59 9.28
N ALA A 4 -7.49 8.25 10.27
CA ALA A 4 -6.95 7.57 11.45
C ALA A 4 -8.04 6.88 12.30
N GLN A 5 -9.29 7.34 12.25
CA GLN A 5 -10.41 6.66 12.92
C GLN A 5 -10.88 5.43 12.13
N ILE A 6 -10.77 5.45 10.80
CA ILE A 6 -11.16 4.36 9.91
C ILE A 6 -10.14 3.22 9.95
N VAL A 7 -8.85 3.52 9.78
CA VAL A 7 -7.79 2.51 9.62
C VAL A 7 -6.95 2.29 10.88
N GLY A 8 -7.09 3.16 11.88
CA GLY A 8 -6.26 3.18 13.08
C GLY A 8 -5.03 4.09 12.94
N SER A 9 -4.50 4.52 14.09
CA SER A 9 -3.37 5.45 14.17
C SER A 9 -2.13 4.91 13.45
N GLU A 10 -1.77 3.64 13.70
CA GLU A 10 -0.57 3.02 13.14
C GLU A 10 -0.57 2.99 11.61
N VAL A 11 -1.70 2.61 11.00
CA VAL A 11 -1.85 2.61 9.54
C VAL A 11 -1.87 4.04 9.01
N ALA A 12 -2.52 4.97 9.70
CA ALA A 12 -2.59 6.37 9.27
C ALA A 12 -1.24 7.10 9.34
N GLU A 13 -0.33 6.70 10.22
CA GLU A 13 1.03 7.23 10.30
C GLU A 13 1.90 6.78 9.11
N HIS A 14 1.68 5.57 8.63
CA HIS A 14 2.50 4.99 7.56
C HIS A 14 1.82 4.95 6.19
N ALA A 15 0.54 5.28 6.11
CA ALA A 15 -0.26 5.17 4.91
C ALA A 15 -1.23 6.35 4.79
N THR A 16 -1.15 7.08 3.68
CA THR A 16 -1.96 8.26 3.41
C THR A 16 -2.85 8.05 2.18
N PRO A 17 -4.16 8.34 2.26
CA PRO A 17 -5.03 8.25 1.10
C PRO A 17 -4.71 9.38 0.12
N ILE A 18 -4.40 9.03 -1.14
CA ILE A 18 -4.07 9.99 -2.20
C ILE A 18 -5.34 10.39 -2.96
N THR A 19 -6.09 9.38 -3.42
CA THR A 19 -7.27 9.59 -4.26
C THR A 19 -8.26 8.47 -4.08
N LEU A 20 -9.55 8.80 -4.17
CA LEU A 20 -10.65 7.87 -4.23
C LEU A 20 -11.41 8.15 -5.52
N PHE A 21 -11.38 7.22 -6.47
CA PHE A 21 -12.03 7.38 -7.77
C PHE A 21 -12.72 6.08 -8.19
N GLU A 22 -14.01 6.15 -8.55
CA GLU A 22 -14.81 4.98 -8.95
C GLU A 22 -14.70 3.80 -7.99
N GLY A 23 -14.67 4.09 -6.68
CA GLY A 23 -14.50 3.09 -5.64
C GLY A 23 -13.10 2.49 -5.51
N LYS A 24 -12.11 3.00 -6.24
CA LYS A 24 -10.69 2.67 -6.04
C LYS A 24 -10.05 3.66 -5.10
N LEU A 25 -9.72 3.22 -3.89
CA LEU A 25 -8.97 4.01 -2.92
C LEU A 25 -7.48 3.77 -3.10
N THR A 26 -6.77 4.79 -3.56
CA THR A 26 -5.31 4.76 -3.69
C THR A 26 -4.66 5.31 -2.44
N ILE A 27 -3.70 4.57 -1.89
CA ILE A 27 -2.99 4.89 -0.65
C ILE A 27 -1.49 4.88 -0.92
N GLN A 28 -0.79 5.94 -0.49
CA GLN A 28 0.66 5.99 -0.47
C GLN A 28 1.17 5.47 0.85
N THR A 29 2.14 4.57 0.80
CA THR A 29 2.84 4.11 2.00
C THR A 29 4.19 4.80 2.14
N SER A 30 4.61 5.03 3.38
CA SER A 30 5.89 5.66 3.71
C SER A 30 7.08 4.68 3.59
N SER A 31 6.82 3.38 3.72
CA SER A 31 7.84 2.32 3.71
C SER A 31 7.43 1.11 2.87
N THR A 32 8.39 0.46 2.21
CA THR A 32 8.14 -0.78 1.43
C THR A 32 7.67 -1.92 2.31
N ALA A 33 8.20 -2.04 3.54
CA ALA A 33 7.77 -3.04 4.51
C ALA A 33 6.27 -2.87 4.87
N TRP A 34 5.85 -1.64 5.13
CA TRP A 34 4.46 -1.28 5.35
C TRP A 34 3.57 -1.56 4.15
N SER A 35 4.05 -1.28 2.93
CA SER A 35 3.36 -1.64 1.70
C SER A 35 3.05 -3.14 1.63
N THR A 36 4.03 -3.98 1.96
CA THR A 36 3.85 -5.43 2.01
C THR A 36 2.87 -5.83 3.11
N GLN A 37 3.01 -5.27 4.31
CA GLN A 37 2.08 -5.55 5.41
C GLN A 37 0.64 -5.21 5.04
N LEU A 38 0.40 -4.04 4.47
CA LEU A 38 -0.93 -3.62 4.02
C LEU A 38 -1.48 -4.50 2.90
N ARG A 39 -0.63 -5.05 2.03
CA ARG A 39 -1.07 -6.04 1.02
C ARG A 39 -1.55 -7.33 1.67
N LEU A 40 -0.86 -7.79 2.73
CA LEU A 40 -1.27 -9.00 3.46
C LEU A 40 -2.62 -8.82 4.15
N ILE A 41 -2.87 -7.64 4.73
CA ILE A 41 -4.12 -7.32 5.44
C ILE A 41 -5.14 -6.55 4.57
N GLN A 42 -4.91 -6.46 3.26
CA GLN A 42 -5.68 -5.59 2.35
C GLN A 42 -7.17 -5.88 2.38
N SER A 43 -7.54 -7.17 2.39
CA SER A 43 -8.93 -7.61 2.41
C SER A 43 -9.65 -7.19 3.69
N GLU A 44 -9.01 -7.35 4.85
CA GLU A 44 -9.56 -6.94 6.15
C GLU A 44 -9.63 -5.42 6.29
N LEU A 45 -8.61 -4.72 5.78
CA LEU A 45 -8.59 -3.26 5.75
C LEU A 45 -9.71 -2.70 4.88
N LEU A 46 -9.93 -3.28 3.69
CA LEU A 46 -11.01 -2.91 2.79
C LEU A 46 -12.39 -3.09 3.45
N LYS A 47 -12.62 -4.20 4.16
CA LYS A 47 -13.86 -4.43 4.90
C LYS A 47 -14.08 -3.36 5.98
N THR A 48 -13.03 -3.03 6.72
CA THR A 48 -13.08 -2.00 7.78
C THR A 48 -13.41 -0.63 7.19
N ILE A 49 -12.76 -0.26 6.08
CA ILE A 49 -13.02 1.00 5.38
C ILE A 49 -14.46 1.07 4.86
N ARG A 50 -14.95 -0.01 4.22
CA ARG A 50 -16.35 -0.11 3.74
C ARG A 50 -17.36 0.02 4.88
N LYS A 51 -17.07 -0.55 6.05
CA LYS A 51 -17.95 -0.47 7.23
C LYS A 51 -17.96 0.93 7.85
N SER A 52 -16.81 1.62 7.85
CA SER A 52 -16.67 2.92 8.49
C SER A 52 -17.13 4.08 7.59
N SER A 53 -17.08 3.93 6.26
CA SER A 53 -17.49 4.96 5.32
C SER A 53 -18.65 4.51 4.43
N PRO A 54 -19.91 4.55 4.92
CA PRO A 54 -21.08 4.13 4.14
C PRO A 54 -21.38 5.02 2.92
N GLY A 55 -20.74 6.20 2.80
CA GLY A 55 -20.85 7.09 1.64
C GLY A 55 -19.75 6.92 0.59
N ALA A 56 -18.60 6.37 0.97
CA ALA A 56 -17.51 6.06 0.04
C ALA A 56 -17.63 4.58 -0.35
N LEU A 57 -18.19 4.33 -1.54
CA LEU A 57 -18.26 2.99 -2.12
C LEU A 57 -16.84 2.51 -2.49
N VAL A 58 -16.00 2.18 -1.51
CA VAL A 58 -14.64 1.69 -1.75
C VAL A 58 -14.72 0.22 -2.13
N ASP A 59 -14.58 -0.09 -3.41
CA ASP A 59 -14.55 -1.45 -3.93
C ASP A 59 -13.14 -2.04 -3.95
N GLU A 60 -12.13 -1.24 -4.29
CA GLU A 60 -10.74 -1.69 -4.45
C GLU A 60 -9.77 -0.79 -3.69
N LEU A 61 -8.71 -1.40 -3.15
CA LEU A 61 -7.64 -0.70 -2.43
C LEU A 61 -6.35 -0.79 -3.22
N VAL A 62 -5.80 0.33 -3.66
CA VAL A 62 -4.56 0.39 -4.44
C VAL A 62 -3.42 0.89 -3.54
N ILE A 63 -2.46 0.01 -3.24
CA ILE A 63 -1.34 0.32 -2.35
C ILE A 63 -0.11 0.68 -3.18
N MET A 64 0.26 1.96 -3.13
CA MET A 64 1.49 2.47 -3.70
C MET A 64 2.61 2.46 -2.65
N GLY A 65 3.72 1.80 -2.97
CA GLY A 65 4.94 1.87 -2.16
C GLY A 65 5.50 3.29 -2.12
N PRO A 66 6.37 3.62 -1.15
CA PRO A 66 7.17 4.83 -1.24
C PRO A 66 8.03 4.71 -2.48
N HIS A 67 7.88 5.67 -3.39
CA HIS A 67 8.62 5.84 -4.65
C HIS A 67 9.42 4.59 -5.07
N ALA A 68 8.74 3.61 -5.68
CA ALA A 68 9.44 2.40 -6.11
C ALA A 68 10.54 2.79 -7.10
N PRO A 69 11.82 2.41 -6.89
CA PRO A 69 12.79 2.49 -7.97
C PRO A 69 12.23 1.62 -9.09
N SER A 70 11.85 2.25 -10.19
CA SER A 70 11.39 1.55 -11.39
C SER A 70 12.60 0.82 -11.98
N TRP A 71 12.95 -0.34 -11.43
CA TRP A 71 13.63 -1.34 -12.23
C TRP A 71 12.60 -1.86 -13.22
N LYS A 72 12.43 -1.10 -14.30
CA LYS A 72 12.08 -1.70 -15.58
C LYS A 72 13.11 -2.81 -15.78
N ARG A 73 12.74 -4.05 -15.44
CA ARG A 73 13.47 -5.24 -15.85
C ARG A 73 13.34 -5.30 -17.37
N GLY A 74 14.18 -4.54 -18.04
CA GLY A 74 14.45 -4.69 -19.46
C GLY A 74 14.86 -6.14 -19.68
N LEU A 75 14.40 -6.68 -20.80
CA LEU A 75 14.57 -8.04 -21.28
C LEU A 75 16.05 -8.41 -21.52
N ARG A 76 16.89 -8.44 -20.49
CA ARG A 76 18.26 -8.96 -20.52
C ARG A 76 18.60 -9.62 -19.19
N THR A 77 18.28 -10.90 -19.12
CA THR A 77 18.74 -11.85 -18.11
C THR A 77 20.26 -11.78 -17.99
N ILE A 78 20.79 -11.24 -16.88
CA ILE A 78 22.19 -11.47 -16.51
C ILE A 78 22.26 -12.78 -15.71
N ARG A 79 22.91 -13.79 -16.28
CA ARG A 79 23.38 -14.95 -15.51
C ARG A 79 24.50 -14.44 -14.59
N GLY A 80 24.32 -14.51 -13.27
CA GLY A 80 25.44 -14.48 -12.33
C GLY A 80 25.58 -13.28 -11.38
N ALA A 81 24.56 -12.46 -11.16
CA ALA A 81 24.66 -11.40 -10.14
C ALA A 81 24.19 -11.88 -8.77
N LYS A 82 25.19 -12.26 -7.96
CA LYS A 82 25.29 -12.36 -6.50
C LYS A 82 24.10 -11.73 -5.74
N GLY A 83 23.44 -12.55 -4.91
CA GLY A 83 22.22 -12.20 -4.18
C GLY A 83 22.30 -10.91 -3.38
N VAL A 84 21.19 -10.19 -3.34
CA VAL A 84 20.99 -9.06 -2.43
C VAL A 84 20.90 -9.63 -1.01
N ARG A 85 21.98 -9.43 -0.26
CA ARG A 85 22.05 -9.72 1.17
C ARG A 85 21.34 -8.59 1.90
N ASP A 86 20.29 -8.96 2.62
CA ASP A 86 19.72 -8.29 3.78
C ASP A 86 19.57 -6.77 3.73
N THR A 87 18.33 -6.34 3.51
CA THR A 87 17.79 -5.09 4.07
C THR A 87 16.57 -5.61 4.84
N PHE A 88 16.47 -5.48 6.16
CA PHE A 88 16.52 -4.26 6.95
C PHE A 88 17.00 -4.54 8.38
N GLY A 89 17.95 -3.74 8.85
CA GLY A 89 18.03 -3.35 10.25
C GLY A 89 17.14 -2.14 10.53
#